data_AF-A0A436QPE3-F1
#
_entry.id   AF-A0A436QPE3-F1
#
_cell.length_a   1.000
_cell.length_b   1.000
_cell.length_c   1.000
_cell.angle_alpha   90.00
_cell.angle_beta   90.00
_cell.angle_gamma   90.00
#
_symmetry.space_group_name_H-M   'P 1'
#
loop_
_entity.id
_entity.type
_entity.pdbx_description
1 polymer ?
#
loop_
_entity_poly.entity_id
_entity_poly.type
_entity_poly.pdbx_seq_one_letter_code
_entity_poly.pdbx_strand_id
1 'polypeptide(L)'
;ISDGAGLGLKGGGSVTTAGTPTLALDFNGKVPFSFLAAKLAAQGLALNGIANVDVQVRGPASAPVISGKVTTSGARLIDARSGLAVNDIAAEVSIGGGVARINRLTGTLSTRGSLSASGTVGINPAQGFPADLSIKLTDGRYTDGRVVTANLGGDLTVKGPLVSAPVVAGTINLARTVITVPEKLP
;
A
#
# COMPACT_ATOMS: atom_id res chain seq x y z
N ILE A 1 12.11 15.14 17.70
CA ILE A 1 11.47 16.20 16.90
C ILE A 1 10.01 15.85 16.74
N SER A 2 9.10 16.74 17.12
CA SER A 2 7.65 16.55 17.02
C SER A 2 7.12 17.73 16.23
N ASP A 3 6.97 17.56 14.93
CA ASP A 3 6.40 18.60 14.08
C ASP A 3 4.87 18.46 14.09
N GLY A 4 4.18 19.58 13.92
CA GLY A 4 2.72 19.76 14.11
C GLY A 4 1.78 18.85 13.29
N ALA A 5 2.29 17.87 12.57
CA ALA A 5 1.55 16.81 11.89
C ALA A 5 1.36 15.53 12.73
N GLY A 6 1.82 15.50 13.99
CA GLY A 6 1.73 14.31 14.86
C GLY A 6 2.71 13.20 14.48
N LEU A 7 3.76 13.53 13.72
CA LEU A 7 4.86 12.63 13.38
C LEU A 7 5.70 12.37 14.63
N GLY A 8 5.51 11.19 15.24
CA GLY A 8 6.25 10.74 16.42
C GLY A 8 7.38 9.80 16.01
N LEU A 9 8.34 10.30 15.23
CA LEU A 9 9.51 9.53 14.80
C LEU A 9 10.72 9.84 15.69
N LYS A 10 11.27 8.80 16.31
CA LYS A 10 12.57 8.85 16.99
C LYS A 10 13.60 8.21 16.06
N GLY A 11 14.40 9.06 15.43
CA GLY A 11 15.56 8.64 14.64
C GLY A 11 16.83 9.00 15.40
N GLY A 12 17.76 8.05 15.53
CA GLY A 12 19.07 8.27 16.13
C GLY A 12 20.12 7.43 15.42
N GLY A 13 21.38 7.83 15.45
CA GLY A 13 22.43 7.08 14.78
C GLY A 13 23.76 7.81 14.72
N SER A 14 24.80 7.08 14.37
CA SER A 14 26.14 7.62 14.14
C SER A 14 26.44 7.63 12.64
N VAL A 15 26.97 8.75 12.17
CA VAL A 15 27.56 8.85 10.82
C VAL A 15 29.06 8.97 11.02
N THR A 16 29.82 7.98 10.56
CA THR A 16 31.29 8.11 10.54
C THR A 16 31.66 8.87 9.28
N THR A 17 32.27 10.04 9.43
CA THR A 17 32.66 10.92 8.30
C THR A 17 34.12 10.76 7.88
N ALA A 18 34.90 9.94 8.59
CA ALA A 18 36.27 9.62 8.22
C ALA A 18 36.29 8.52 7.13
N GLY A 19 36.80 8.85 5.94
CA GLY A 19 36.86 7.91 4.80
C GLY A 19 35.53 7.83 4.03
N THR A 20 35.10 6.62 3.66
CA THR A 20 33.79 6.41 3.04
C THR A 20 32.71 6.52 4.11
N PRO A 21 31.77 7.48 4.03
CA PRO A 21 30.82 7.69 5.11
C PRO A 21 29.97 6.45 5.33
N THR A 22 29.95 5.91 6.54
CA THR A 22 29.07 4.79 6.89
C THR A 22 27.92 5.27 7.75
N LEU A 23 26.73 4.78 7.42
CA LEU A 23 25.50 5.08 8.12
C LEU A 23 25.24 3.95 9.11
N ALA A 24 24.94 4.31 10.34
CA ALA A 24 24.24 3.47 11.29
C ALA A 24 23.10 4.27 11.88
N LEU A 25 21.94 4.22 11.23
CA LEU A 25 20.75 4.97 11.61
C LEU A 25 19.64 4.01 11.99
N ASP A 26 18.96 4.30 13.09
CA ASP A 26 17.81 3.54 13.58
C ASP A 26 16.61 4.49 13.69
N PHE A 27 15.50 4.10 13.06
CA PHE A 27 14.26 4.85 12.97
C PHE A 27 13.14 4.04 13.60
N ASN A 28 12.62 4.50 14.73
CA ASN A 28 11.48 3.90 15.38
C ASN A 28 10.41 4.96 15.65
N GLY A 29 9.19 4.71 15.21
CA GLY A 29 8.06 5.52 15.64
C GLY A 29 6.81 5.39 14.80
N LYS A 30 5.88 6.30 15.09
CA LYS A 30 4.57 6.39 14.44
C LYS A 30 4.62 7.42 13.33
N VAL A 31 4.26 7.00 12.12
CA VAL A 31 4.18 7.82 10.92
C VAL A 31 2.72 7.89 10.45
N PRO A 32 2.01 8.99 10.71
CA PRO A 32 0.71 9.24 10.10
C PRO A 32 0.81 9.28 8.58
N PHE A 33 -0.08 8.61 7.84
CA PHE A 33 -0.10 8.59 6.37
C PHE A 33 -0.40 9.94 5.72
N SER A 34 -0.72 10.97 6.50
CA SER A 34 -0.93 12.34 6.03
C SER A 34 0.26 12.90 5.25
N PHE A 35 1.49 12.39 5.49
CA PHE A 35 2.66 12.76 4.67
C PHE A 35 2.51 12.40 3.18
N LEU A 36 1.67 11.41 2.85
CA LEU A 36 1.38 11.00 1.47
C LEU A 36 0.15 11.72 0.89
N ALA A 37 -0.57 12.52 1.68
CA ALA A 37 -1.89 13.03 1.31
C ALA A 37 -1.87 13.82 -0.01
N ALA A 38 -0.90 14.71 -0.20
CA ALA A 38 -0.80 15.51 -1.43
C ALA A 38 -0.58 14.65 -2.69
N LYS A 39 0.30 13.66 -2.60
CA LYS A 39 0.61 12.76 -3.72
C LYS A 39 -0.56 11.83 -4.04
N LEU A 40 -1.22 11.29 -3.01
CA LEU A 40 -2.39 10.43 -3.17
C LEU A 40 -3.60 11.20 -3.67
N ALA A 41 -3.83 12.42 -3.19
CA ALA A 41 -4.92 13.27 -3.63
C ALA A 41 -4.82 13.61 -5.13
N ALA A 42 -3.62 13.79 -5.66
CA ALA A 42 -3.39 13.95 -7.10
C ALA A 42 -3.84 12.74 -7.94
N GLN A 43 -3.93 11.55 -7.32
CA GLN A 43 -4.45 10.32 -7.92
C GLN A 43 -5.89 10.02 -7.50
N GLY A 44 -6.58 10.94 -6.82
CA GLY A 44 -7.94 10.75 -6.30
C GLY A 44 -8.02 9.79 -5.10
N LEU A 45 -6.90 9.51 -4.44
CA LEU A 45 -6.82 8.60 -3.31
C LEU A 45 -6.66 9.38 -2.00
N ALA A 46 -7.29 8.91 -0.92
CA ALA A 46 -7.09 9.41 0.43
C ALA A 46 -6.79 8.25 1.37
N LEU A 47 -5.59 8.27 1.97
CA LEU A 47 -5.16 7.26 2.95
C LEU A 47 -5.02 7.90 4.33
N ASN A 48 -5.80 7.39 5.28
CA ASN A 48 -5.82 7.81 6.67
C ASN A 48 -5.34 6.67 7.56
N GLY A 49 -4.61 7.00 8.62
CA GLY A 49 -4.08 6.02 9.57
C GLY A 49 -2.62 6.29 9.90
N ILE A 50 -2.03 5.36 10.64
CA ILE A 50 -0.65 5.46 11.13
C ILE A 50 0.07 4.16 10.80
N ALA A 51 1.31 4.27 10.32
CA ALA A 51 2.25 3.17 10.25
C ALA A 51 3.19 3.23 11.47
N ASN A 52 3.39 2.09 12.13
CA ASN A 52 4.50 1.90 13.05
C ASN A 52 5.69 1.42 12.23
N VAL A 53 6.79 2.15 12.31
CA VAL A 53 8.01 1.91 11.57
C VAL A 53 9.10 1.58 12.57
N ASP A 54 9.80 0.48 12.33
CA ASP A 54 11.02 0.09 13.03
C ASP A 54 12.03 -0.34 11.97
N VAL A 55 12.85 0.62 11.53
CA VAL A 55 13.74 0.46 10.37
C VAL A 55 15.13 0.92 10.74
N GLN A 56 16.11 0.12 10.37
CA GLN A 56 17.53 0.43 10.48
C GLN A 56 18.16 0.56 9.09
N VAL A 57 19.05 1.52 8.96
CA VAL A 57 19.83 1.79 7.75
C VAL A 57 21.29 1.66 8.11
N ARG A 58 21.97 0.69 7.47
CA ARG A 58 23.37 0.34 7.74
C ARG A 58 24.19 0.37 6.46
N GLY A 59 25.49 0.61 6.55
CA GLY A 59 26.43 0.49 5.42
C GLY A 59 26.87 1.83 4.81
N PRO A 60 27.60 1.81 3.69
CA PRO A 60 28.17 3.02 3.11
C PRO A 60 27.07 3.95 2.56
N ALA A 61 27.29 5.26 2.59
CA ALA A 61 26.36 6.27 2.07
C ALA A 61 26.04 6.11 0.57
N SER A 62 26.94 5.47 -0.17
CA SER A 62 26.74 5.14 -1.59
C SER A 62 25.84 3.92 -1.82
N ALA A 63 25.70 3.03 -0.83
CA ALA A 63 24.89 1.81 -0.91
C ALA A 63 24.32 1.43 0.47
N PRO A 64 23.39 2.22 1.02
CA PRO A 64 22.78 1.92 2.30
C PRO A 64 21.89 0.68 2.22
N VAL A 65 22.05 -0.23 3.18
CA VAL A 65 21.22 -1.41 3.38
C VAL A 65 20.12 -1.07 4.37
N ILE A 66 18.88 -1.11 3.89
CA ILE A 66 17.69 -0.87 4.70
C ILE A 66 17.15 -2.22 5.19
N SER A 67 16.87 -2.33 6.48
CA SER A 67 16.18 -3.50 7.05
C SER A 67 15.26 -3.10 8.18
N GLY A 68 14.26 -3.93 8.49
CA GLY A 68 13.32 -3.66 9.57
C GLY A 68 11.91 -4.13 9.29
N LYS A 69 10.95 -3.55 9.99
CA LYS A 69 9.53 -3.89 9.93
C LYS A 69 8.67 -2.64 9.90
N VAL A 70 7.63 -2.69 9.08
CA VAL A 70 6.57 -1.69 9.03
C VAL A 70 5.25 -2.39 9.28
N THR A 71 4.48 -1.89 10.23
CA THR A 71 3.13 -2.39 10.51
C THR A 71 2.11 -1.25 10.49
N THR A 72 0.89 -1.56 10.11
CA THR A 72 -0.24 -0.64 10.26
C THR A 72 -1.47 -1.43 10.66
N SER A 73 -2.39 -0.78 11.36
CA SER A 73 -3.63 -1.37 11.83
C SER A 73 -4.71 -0.31 11.91
N GLY A 74 -5.88 -0.58 11.36
CA GLY A 74 -7.02 0.36 11.38
C GLY A 74 -6.88 1.51 10.39
N ALA A 75 -6.02 1.39 9.37
CA ALA A 75 -5.94 2.40 8.33
C ALA A 75 -7.15 2.33 7.38
N ARG A 76 -7.44 3.43 6.71
CA ARG A 76 -8.56 3.57 5.79
C ARG A 76 -8.10 4.23 4.50
N LEU A 77 -8.31 3.54 3.38
CA LEU A 77 -8.05 4.05 2.04
C LEU A 77 -9.38 4.34 1.36
N ILE A 78 -9.49 5.49 0.70
CA ILE A 78 -10.68 5.90 -0.06
C ILE A 78 -10.22 6.25 -1.47
N ASP A 79 -10.90 5.70 -2.47
CA ASP A 79 -10.78 6.13 -3.86
C ASP A 79 -11.98 7.00 -4.22
N ALA A 80 -11.74 8.30 -4.36
CA ALA A 80 -12.78 9.28 -4.65
C ALA A 80 -13.39 9.09 -6.05
N ARG A 81 -12.68 8.44 -6.98
CA ARG A 81 -13.15 8.22 -8.35
C ARG A 81 -14.21 7.13 -8.42
N SER A 82 -14.02 6.05 -7.66
CA SER A 82 -14.95 4.92 -7.60
C SER A 82 -15.93 4.98 -6.43
N GLY A 83 -15.69 5.85 -5.45
CA GLY A 83 -16.45 5.89 -4.19
C GLY A 83 -16.18 4.69 -3.28
N LEU A 84 -15.19 3.85 -3.62
CA LEU A 84 -14.82 2.67 -2.85
C LEU A 84 -13.94 3.09 -1.66
N ALA A 85 -14.16 2.46 -0.50
CA ALA A 85 -13.26 2.58 0.63
C ALA A 85 -12.85 1.20 1.14
N VAL A 86 -11.58 1.07 1.53
CA VAL A 86 -11.05 -0.07 2.26
C VAL A 86 -10.84 0.38 3.70
N ASN A 87 -11.53 -0.26 4.63
CA ASN A 87 -11.45 0.01 6.07
C ASN A 87 -10.64 -1.07 6.77
N ASP A 88 -10.30 -0.81 8.04
CA ASP A 88 -9.61 -1.75 8.93
C ASP A 88 -8.34 -2.35 8.30
N ILE A 89 -7.62 -1.53 7.53
CA ILE A 89 -6.41 -1.97 6.83
C ILE A 89 -5.38 -2.32 7.90
N ALA A 90 -4.95 -3.58 7.87
CA ALA A 90 -3.85 -4.09 8.65
C ALA A 90 -2.79 -4.61 7.69
N ALA A 91 -1.56 -4.15 7.83
CA ALA A 91 -0.45 -4.64 7.03
C ALA A 91 0.79 -4.88 7.88
N GLU A 92 1.57 -5.87 7.45
CA GLU A 92 2.85 -6.25 8.00
C GLU A 92 3.83 -6.44 6.86
N VAL A 93 4.87 -5.62 6.86
CA VAL A 93 5.91 -5.58 5.83
C VAL A 93 7.26 -5.72 6.52
N SER A 94 8.03 -6.74 6.14
CA SER A 94 9.43 -6.88 6.51
C SER A 94 10.33 -6.36 5.39
N ILE A 95 11.34 -5.58 5.73
CA ILE A 95 12.31 -5.03 4.79
C ILE A 95 13.68 -5.66 5.10
N GLY A 96 14.38 -6.12 4.08
CA GLY A 96 15.74 -6.64 4.23
C GLY A 96 16.32 -7.12 2.91
N GLY A 97 17.65 -7.13 2.80
CA GLY A 97 18.35 -7.64 1.61
C GLY A 97 17.97 -6.92 0.31
N GLY A 98 17.57 -5.65 0.37
CA GLY A 98 17.11 -4.89 -0.79
C GLY A 98 15.69 -5.23 -1.26
N VAL A 99 14.89 -5.94 -0.44
CA VAL A 99 13.51 -6.33 -0.77
C VAL A 99 12.58 -5.95 0.39
N ALA A 100 11.43 -5.39 0.06
CA ALA A 100 10.28 -5.23 0.95
C ALA A 100 9.31 -6.38 0.73
N ARG A 101 9.18 -7.27 1.71
CA ARG A 101 8.24 -8.39 1.70
C ARG A 101 6.97 -8.02 2.46
N ILE A 102 5.83 -8.07 1.78
CA ILE A 102 4.51 -7.93 2.38
C ILE A 102 4.11 -9.31 2.90
N ASN A 103 4.27 -9.51 4.22
CA ASN A 103 3.90 -10.76 4.87
C ASN A 103 2.38 -10.93 4.90
N ARG A 104 1.67 -9.84 5.19
CA ARG A 104 0.22 -9.80 5.24
C ARG A 104 -0.27 -8.38 5.00
N LEU A 105 -1.29 -8.25 4.18
CA LEU A 105 -2.12 -7.06 4.08
C LEU A 105 -3.57 -7.55 4.07
N THR A 106 -4.42 -6.96 4.89
CA THR A 106 -5.85 -7.27 4.95
C THR A 106 -6.66 -5.99 5.08
N GLY A 107 -7.88 -5.97 4.58
CA GLY A 107 -8.84 -4.88 4.77
C GLY A 107 -10.26 -5.30 4.40
N THR A 108 -11.24 -4.48 4.79
CA THR A 108 -12.67 -4.70 4.52
C THR A 108 -13.19 -3.64 3.56
N LEU A 109 -13.97 -4.03 2.56
CA LEU A 109 -14.53 -3.06 1.61
C LEU A 109 -15.79 -2.40 2.19
N SER A 110 -15.97 -1.11 1.92
CA SER A 110 -17.18 -0.35 2.29
C SER A 110 -18.44 -0.90 1.65
N THR A 111 -18.30 -1.62 0.55
CA THR A 111 -19.40 -2.23 -0.21
C THR A 111 -19.73 -3.66 0.23
N ARG A 112 -19.11 -4.15 1.30
CA ARG A 112 -18.96 -5.56 1.71
C ARG A 112 -17.88 -6.30 0.92
N GLY A 113 -17.31 -7.31 1.59
CA GLY A 113 -16.18 -8.10 1.10
C GLY A 113 -14.89 -7.83 1.88
N SER A 114 -13.93 -8.72 1.67
CA SER A 114 -12.59 -8.62 2.26
C SER A 114 -11.52 -8.66 1.18
N LEU A 115 -10.44 -7.93 1.44
CA LEU A 115 -9.25 -7.88 0.61
C LEU A 115 -8.08 -8.44 1.41
N SER A 116 -7.26 -9.25 0.78
CA SER A 116 -5.96 -9.64 1.32
C SER A 116 -4.88 -9.54 0.25
N ALA A 117 -3.64 -9.24 0.64
CA ALA A 117 -2.51 -9.22 -0.27
C ALA A 117 -1.21 -9.67 0.43
N SER A 118 -0.30 -10.23 -0.36
CA SER A 118 1.05 -10.63 0.06
C SER A 118 2.00 -10.61 -1.14
N GLY A 119 3.31 -10.59 -0.89
CA GLY A 119 4.29 -10.62 -1.97
C GLY A 119 5.59 -9.91 -1.63
N THR A 120 6.32 -9.52 -2.66
CA THR A 120 7.64 -8.85 -2.53
C THR A 120 7.78 -7.69 -3.51
N VAL A 121 8.51 -6.67 -3.09
CA VAL A 121 8.90 -5.52 -3.92
C VAL A 121 10.39 -5.29 -3.76
N GLY A 122 11.14 -5.33 -4.86
CA GLY A 122 12.55 -4.97 -4.88
C GLY A 122 12.74 -3.48 -4.64
N ILE A 123 13.62 -3.12 -3.72
CA ILE A 123 14.02 -1.73 -3.42
C ILE A 123 15.16 -1.35 -4.36
N ASN A 124 14.85 -1.32 -5.65
CA ASN A 124 15.79 -0.94 -6.70
C ASN A 124 15.15 0.14 -7.60
N PRO A 125 15.44 1.42 -7.35
CA PRO A 125 14.93 2.52 -8.16
C PRO A 125 15.34 2.42 -9.64
N ALA A 126 16.55 1.90 -9.94
CA ALA A 126 17.03 1.72 -11.31
C ALA A 126 16.25 0.66 -12.09
N GLN A 127 15.62 -0.29 -11.39
CA GLN A 127 14.72 -1.29 -11.97
C GLN A 127 13.23 -0.93 -11.79
N GLY A 128 12.92 0.31 -11.36
CA GLY A 128 11.54 0.77 -11.23
C GLY A 128 10.73 0.05 -10.15
N PHE A 129 11.39 -0.50 -9.12
CA PHE A 129 10.80 -1.26 -8.02
C PHE A 129 10.03 -2.51 -8.51
N PRO A 130 10.75 -3.57 -8.92
CA PRO A 130 10.12 -4.79 -9.42
C PRO A 130 9.30 -5.45 -8.32
N ALA A 131 8.00 -5.63 -8.57
CA ALA A 131 7.09 -6.25 -7.64
C ALA A 131 6.62 -7.61 -8.14
N ASP A 132 6.30 -8.48 -7.19
CA ASP A 132 5.50 -9.70 -7.37
C ASP A 132 4.52 -9.77 -6.19
N LEU A 133 3.30 -9.31 -6.44
CA LEU A 133 2.24 -9.22 -5.44
C LEU A 133 1.09 -10.14 -5.84
N SER A 134 0.54 -10.84 -4.87
CA SER A 134 -0.71 -11.58 -4.98
C SER A 134 -1.76 -10.89 -4.12
N ILE A 135 -2.92 -10.62 -4.71
CA ILE A 135 -4.04 -9.91 -4.12
C ILE A 135 -5.26 -10.80 -4.28
N LYS A 136 -5.94 -11.09 -3.18
CA LYS A 136 -7.19 -11.86 -3.16
C LYS A 136 -8.33 -10.99 -2.68
N LEU A 137 -9.36 -10.91 -3.50
CA LEU A 137 -10.62 -10.24 -3.22
C LEU A 137 -11.72 -11.28 -2.99
N THR A 138 -12.42 -11.18 -1.87
CA THR A 138 -13.54 -12.09 -1.53
C THR A 138 -14.79 -11.27 -1.31
N ASP A 139 -15.88 -11.62 -1.99
CA ASP A 139 -17.22 -11.01 -1.85
C ASP A 139 -17.25 -9.48 -1.97
N GLY A 140 -16.36 -8.91 -2.78
CA GLY A 140 -16.38 -7.49 -3.08
C GLY A 140 -17.64 -7.12 -3.85
N ARG A 141 -18.21 -5.94 -3.60
CA ARG A 141 -19.37 -5.47 -4.40
C ARG A 141 -19.01 -4.18 -5.12
N TYR A 142 -19.27 -4.15 -6.41
CA TYR A 142 -19.17 -2.93 -7.21
C TYR A 142 -20.58 -2.44 -7.56
N THR A 143 -20.79 -1.13 -7.44
CA THR A 143 -22.03 -0.45 -7.83
C THR A 143 -21.67 0.87 -8.50
N ASP A 144 -22.14 1.12 -9.72
CA ASP A 144 -21.89 2.40 -10.42
C ASP A 144 -22.92 3.49 -10.07
N GLY A 145 -23.90 3.16 -9.22
CA GLY A 145 -24.95 4.08 -8.77
C GLY A 145 -26.07 4.34 -9.77
N ARG A 146 -26.07 3.71 -10.95
CA ARG A 146 -27.09 3.90 -11.99
C ARG A 146 -27.67 2.60 -12.53
N VAL A 147 -26.85 1.58 -12.84
CA VAL A 147 -27.33 0.45 -13.67
C VAL A 147 -26.77 -0.91 -13.25
N VAL A 148 -25.56 -0.99 -12.66
CA VAL A 148 -24.88 -2.29 -12.45
C VAL A 148 -24.50 -2.50 -10.99
N THR A 149 -25.01 -3.59 -10.42
CA THR A 149 -24.50 -4.18 -9.19
C THR A 149 -23.83 -5.51 -9.53
N ALA A 150 -22.55 -5.67 -9.21
CA ALA A 150 -21.82 -6.93 -9.34
C ALA A 150 -21.19 -7.35 -8.01
N ASN A 151 -21.33 -8.62 -7.64
CA ASN A 151 -20.48 -9.24 -6.63
C ASN A 151 -19.25 -9.83 -7.32
N LEU A 152 -18.05 -9.48 -6.86
CA LEU A 152 -16.76 -9.82 -7.44
C LEU A 152 -15.92 -10.56 -6.41
N GLY A 153 -15.44 -11.73 -6.77
CA GLY A 153 -14.35 -12.42 -6.09
C GLY A 153 -13.24 -12.69 -7.08
N GLY A 154 -11.98 -12.62 -6.67
CA GLY A 154 -10.91 -12.85 -7.63
C GLY A 154 -9.53 -12.86 -7.01
N ASP A 155 -8.64 -13.59 -7.67
CA ASP A 155 -7.22 -13.62 -7.38
C ASP A 155 -6.51 -12.82 -8.49
N LEU A 156 -5.85 -11.74 -8.07
CA LEU A 156 -5.08 -10.83 -8.90
C LEU A 156 -3.61 -10.94 -8.54
N THR A 157 -2.76 -10.76 -9.53
CA THR A 157 -1.31 -10.68 -9.39
C THR A 157 -0.83 -9.38 -10.00
N VAL A 158 0.13 -8.74 -9.35
CA VAL A 158 0.79 -7.53 -9.86
C VAL A 158 2.27 -7.83 -9.99
N LYS A 159 2.78 -7.82 -11.22
CA LYS A 159 4.16 -8.16 -11.54
C LYS A 159 4.85 -7.05 -12.32
N GLY A 160 6.16 -6.89 -12.08
CA GLY A 160 7.01 -5.95 -12.83
C GLY A 160 7.22 -4.60 -12.14
N PRO A 161 7.77 -3.60 -12.85
CA PRO A 161 8.20 -2.34 -12.28
C PRO A 161 7.01 -1.45 -11.90
N LEU A 162 6.81 -1.19 -10.60
CA LEU A 162 5.66 -0.44 -10.08
C LEU A 162 5.59 1.02 -10.56
N VAL A 163 6.69 1.60 -11.00
CA VAL A 163 6.77 3.03 -11.36
C VAL A 163 6.57 3.29 -12.85
N SER A 164 6.84 2.32 -13.72
CA SER A 164 6.71 2.51 -15.18
C SER A 164 5.50 1.78 -15.75
N ALA A 165 5.41 0.46 -15.52
CA ALA A 165 4.39 -0.38 -16.12
C ALA A 165 4.19 -1.68 -15.29
N PRO A 166 3.50 -1.61 -14.14
CA PRO A 166 3.10 -2.83 -13.45
C PRO A 166 2.07 -3.58 -14.28
N VAL A 167 2.30 -4.88 -14.51
CA VAL A 167 1.33 -5.76 -15.14
C VAL A 167 0.40 -6.29 -14.07
N VAL A 168 -0.89 -5.97 -14.17
CA VAL A 168 -1.94 -6.55 -13.33
C VAL A 168 -2.61 -7.68 -14.12
N ALA A 169 -2.54 -8.90 -13.60
CA ALA A 169 -3.12 -10.09 -14.22
C ALA A 169 -3.92 -10.89 -13.20
N GLY A 170 -5.13 -11.33 -13.51
CA GLY A 170 -5.94 -12.07 -12.56
C GLY A 170 -7.29 -12.49 -13.14
N THR A 171 -7.99 -13.32 -12.39
CA THR A 171 -9.35 -13.74 -12.72
C THR A 171 -10.32 -13.07 -11.76
N ILE A 172 -11.29 -12.34 -12.30
CA ILE A 172 -12.37 -11.74 -11.52
C ILE A 172 -13.65 -12.49 -11.87
N ASN A 173 -14.20 -13.20 -10.90
CA ASN A 173 -15.45 -13.92 -11.00
C ASN A 173 -16.60 -12.97 -10.60
N LEU A 174 -17.44 -12.63 -11.56
CA LEU A 174 -18.67 -11.87 -11.32
C LEU A 174 -19.79 -12.85 -11.01
N ALA A 175 -20.25 -12.91 -9.76
CA ALA A 175 -21.24 -13.90 -9.33
C ALA A 175 -22.66 -13.53 -9.76
N ARG A 176 -23.08 -12.28 -9.51
CA ARG A 176 -24.43 -11.80 -9.84
C ARG A 176 -24.35 -10.37 -10.36
N THR A 177 -24.73 -10.17 -11.61
CA THR A 177 -24.84 -8.86 -12.26
C THR A 177 -26.32 -8.55 -12.47
N VAL A 178 -26.84 -7.51 -11.82
CA VAL A 178 -28.19 -7.00 -12.11
C VAL A 178 -28.03 -5.76 -12.98
N ILE A 179 -28.63 -5.79 -14.17
CA ILE A 179 -28.68 -4.66 -15.11
C ILE A 179 -30.12 -4.17 -15.14
N THR A 180 -30.35 -2.96 -14.64
CA THR A 180 -31.68 -2.33 -14.71
C THR A 180 -31.81 -1.59 -16.04
N VAL A 181 -32.68 -2.05 -16.93
CA VAL A 181 -33.03 -1.32 -18.16
C VAL A 181 -34.20 -0.37 -17.84
N PRO A 182 -34.05 0.96 -17.98
CA PRO A 182 -35.19 1.87 -17.83
C PRO A 182 -36.09 1.78 -19.07
N GLU A 183 -37.33 1.33 -18.87
CA GLU A 183 -38.38 1.44 -19.88
C GLU A 183 -39.01 2.83 -19.82
N LYS A 184 -38.53 3.75 -20.68
CA LYS A 184 -39.27 4.79 -21.44
C LYS A 184 -38.41 6.02 -21.70
N LEU A 185 -38.30 6.39 -22.98
CA LEU A 185 -38.01 7.75 -23.42
C LEU A 185 -39.32 8.57 -23.36
N PRO A 186 -39.32 9.81 -22.83
CA PRO A 186 -40.24 10.85 -23.30
C PRO A 186 -39.82 11.39 -24.67
#